data_AF-A0A7K4ANH7-F1
#
_entry.id   AF-A0A7K4ANH7-F1
#
_cell.length_a   1.000
_cell.length_b   1.000
_cell.length_c   1.000
_cell.angle_alpha   90.00
_cell.angle_beta   90.00
_cell.angle_gamma   90.00
#
_symmetry.space_group_name_H-M   'P 1'
#
loop_
_entity.id
_entity.type
_entity.pdbx_description
1 polymer ?
#
loop_
_entity_poly.entity_id
_entity_poly.type
_entity_poly.pdbx_seq_one_letter_code
_entity_poly.pdbx_strand_id
1 'polypeptide(L)'
;MLVFLEEKRPRKAVAWLVIMIMLPVAGIILFLIFGQNLRKKKQSALKSARDHRYIEDLLARHRIDRLTEMSSLDKVGMGEHDDMVSLLAHSDNAFLTNSNCVSFFSDGHDFFDALFKVIEDAQDNVNVQYYIIRNDKLGNAFLDLLKRKREEGVEVRLLVDGVGTRLPLWKIRELREAGIMFEIFFPPMVYVLPFLNHRINYRNHRKIVVVDGKIGFIGGYNVGDEYLGKVRRWGYWRDTALCIEDMAVWGLQLRFLLDWNHASEQKMELEERYFPQNLSCTGDVPIQIVSSGPDMRWQPIKLSYLKMIHEAKDSIYIQSPYFVPDESVRDALIMAALSGIDVRIMIPDKPDHPFVHWVSYSYLSELLESGVRGYMYGSGFIHAKTIVVDGRITSIGSANWDIRSFDLNFETNAVLYSERVGAEQKAAFLDDLGRCRELTLADYENRTLITRGRVFISRLFSAIL
;
A
#
# COMPACT_ATOMS: atom_id res chain seq x y z
N MET A 1 23.76 -20.64 19.27
CA MET A 1 23.56 -21.44 18.04
C MET A 1 22.15 -21.25 17.46
N LEU A 2 21.07 -21.36 18.22
CA LEU A 2 19.69 -21.14 17.74
C LEU A 2 19.45 -19.74 17.13
N VAL A 3 19.94 -18.67 17.78
CA VAL A 3 19.84 -17.28 17.29
C VAL A 3 20.45 -17.12 15.89
N PHE A 4 21.62 -17.72 15.65
CA PHE A 4 22.32 -17.67 14.36
C PHE A 4 21.65 -18.50 13.26
N LEU A 5 20.87 -19.52 13.63
CA LEU A 5 20.13 -20.36 12.68
C LEU A 5 18.79 -19.73 12.26
N GLU A 6 18.25 -18.82 13.07
CA GLU A 6 16.93 -18.22 12.84
C GLU A 6 16.97 -16.78 12.33
N GLU A 7 17.92 -15.97 12.79
CA GLU A 7 17.95 -14.53 12.49
C GLU A 7 18.99 -14.21 11.40
N LYS A 8 18.50 -13.94 10.18
CA LYS A 8 19.36 -13.63 9.01
C LYS A 8 19.95 -12.22 9.04
N ARG A 9 19.45 -11.31 9.90
CA ARG A 9 19.96 -9.94 10.02
C ARG A 9 20.97 -9.87 11.18
N PRO A 10 22.28 -9.64 10.91
CA PRO A 10 23.32 -9.64 11.94
C PRO A 10 23.03 -8.70 13.11
N ARG A 11 22.47 -7.51 12.83
CA ARG A 11 22.11 -6.53 13.86
C ARG A 11 21.04 -7.04 14.84
N LYS A 12 20.04 -7.79 14.35
CA LYS A 12 19.00 -8.39 15.19
C LYS A 12 19.54 -9.57 15.99
N ALA A 13 20.41 -10.39 15.38
CA ALA A 13 21.08 -11.49 16.07
C ALA A 13 21.96 -10.96 17.22
N VAL A 14 22.73 -9.90 16.99
CA VAL A 14 23.55 -9.23 18.02
C VAL A 14 22.67 -8.64 19.12
N ALA A 15 21.56 -7.99 18.80
CA ALA A 15 20.63 -7.47 19.82
C ALA A 15 20.09 -8.58 20.73
N TRP A 16 19.67 -9.71 20.15
CA TRP A 16 19.24 -10.88 20.93
C TRP A 16 20.36 -11.48 21.78
N LEU A 17 21.58 -11.53 21.25
CA LEU A 17 22.75 -11.98 22.02
C LEU A 17 23.01 -11.06 23.21
N VAL A 18 22.96 -9.74 23.03
CA VAL A 18 23.14 -8.77 24.13
C VAL A 18 22.04 -8.94 25.18
N ILE A 19 20.77 -9.08 24.78
CA ILE A 19 19.66 -9.32 25.70
C ILE A 19 19.86 -10.62 26.48
N MET A 20 20.27 -11.71 25.82
CA MET A 20 20.55 -12.99 26.47
C MET A 20 21.76 -12.90 27.42
N ILE A 21 22.78 -12.11 27.11
CA ILE A 21 23.94 -11.92 27.99
C ILE A 21 23.54 -11.12 29.23
N MET A 22 22.77 -10.04 29.05
CA MET A 22 22.35 -9.16 30.15
C MET A 22 21.26 -9.78 31.02
N LEU A 23 20.42 -10.64 30.43
CA LEU A 23 19.30 -11.32 31.08
C LEU A 23 19.31 -12.81 30.70
N PRO A 24 20.11 -13.67 31.33
CA PRO A 24 20.28 -15.06 30.87
C PRO A 24 18.99 -15.87 30.78
N VAL A 25 18.20 -15.90 31.86
CA VAL A 25 16.94 -16.67 31.88
C VAL A 25 15.83 -15.92 31.15
N ALA A 26 15.65 -14.62 31.43
CA ALA A 26 14.56 -13.85 30.83
C ALA A 26 14.79 -13.63 29.32
N GLY A 27 16.02 -13.39 28.88
CA GLY A 27 16.38 -13.20 27.48
C GLY A 27 16.18 -14.46 26.63
N ILE A 28 16.44 -15.66 27.17
CA ILE A 28 16.09 -16.93 26.50
C ILE A 28 14.57 -17.07 26.38
N ILE A 29 13.82 -16.80 27.45
CA ILE A 29 12.35 -16.84 27.42
C ILE A 29 11.80 -15.84 26.40
N LEU A 30 12.30 -14.60 26.41
CA LEU A 30 11.94 -13.56 25.45
C LEU A 30 12.27 -14.00 24.02
N PHE A 31 13.43 -14.62 23.77
CA PHE A 31 13.78 -15.11 22.44
C PHE A 31 12.89 -16.28 22.00
N LEU A 32 12.52 -17.19 22.89
CA LEU A 32 11.59 -18.28 22.55
C LEU A 32 10.18 -17.75 22.23
N ILE A 33 9.75 -16.67 22.88
CA ILE A 33 8.45 -16.03 22.64
C ILE A 33 8.47 -15.13 21.38
N PHE A 34 9.55 -14.37 21.19
CA PHE A 34 9.61 -13.27 20.20
C PHE A 34 10.63 -13.48 19.07
N GLY A 35 11.66 -14.28 19.29
CA GLY A 35 12.73 -14.57 18.33
C GLY A 35 12.42 -15.75 17.40
N GLN A 36 11.60 -16.71 17.84
CA GLN A 36 11.24 -17.87 17.02
C GLN A 36 10.09 -17.58 16.05
N ASN A 37 10.40 -17.57 14.74
CA ASN A 37 9.41 -17.47 13.66
C ASN A 37 9.08 -18.83 12.99
N LEU A 38 9.33 -19.96 13.66
CA LEU A 38 9.23 -21.31 13.07
C LEU A 38 7.80 -21.72 12.66
N ARG A 39 6.78 -21.36 13.44
CA ARG A 39 5.36 -21.64 13.11
C ARG A 39 4.91 -20.91 11.83
N LYS A 40 5.51 -19.76 11.53
CA LYS A 40 5.21 -18.99 10.31
C LYS A 40 5.77 -19.63 9.04
N LYS A 41 6.98 -20.20 9.06
CA LYS A 41 7.58 -20.79 7.84
C LYS A 41 6.71 -21.91 7.26
N LYS A 42 6.14 -22.78 8.10
CA LYS A 42 5.29 -23.90 7.64
C LYS A 42 3.90 -23.45 7.18
N GLN A 43 3.26 -22.52 7.89
CA GLN A 43 1.95 -21.97 7.48
C GLN A 43 2.06 -21.05 6.26
N SER A 44 3.12 -20.24 6.15
CA SER A 44 3.41 -19.42 4.98
C SER A 44 3.71 -20.26 3.74
N ALA A 45 4.42 -21.38 3.87
CA ALA A 45 4.70 -22.27 2.75
C ALA A 45 3.42 -22.96 2.20
N LEU A 46 2.54 -23.45 3.09
CA LEU A 46 1.25 -24.04 2.69
C LEU A 46 0.29 -23.00 2.08
N LYS A 47 0.27 -21.78 2.63
CA LYS A 47 -0.47 -20.65 2.07
C LYS A 47 0.04 -20.31 0.67
N SER A 48 1.35 -20.13 0.52
CA SER A 48 1.99 -19.79 -0.75
C SER A 48 1.68 -20.80 -1.86
N ALA A 49 1.67 -22.11 -1.55
CA ALA A 49 1.31 -23.13 -2.55
C ALA A 49 -0.15 -23.08 -3.01
N ARG A 50 -1.08 -22.70 -2.12
CA ARG A 50 -2.50 -22.51 -2.49
C ARG A 50 -2.69 -21.23 -3.29
N ASP A 51 -2.11 -20.13 -2.84
CA ASP A 51 -2.17 -18.83 -3.51
C ASP A 51 -1.62 -18.96 -4.93
N HIS A 52 -0.50 -19.67 -5.10
CA HIS A 52 0.10 -19.94 -6.41
C HIS A 52 -0.84 -20.72 -7.33
N ARG A 53 -1.57 -21.71 -6.81
CA ARG A 53 -2.53 -22.48 -7.60
C ARG A 53 -3.68 -21.61 -8.12
N TYR A 54 -4.21 -20.70 -7.31
CA TYR A 54 -5.27 -19.79 -7.77
C TYR A 54 -4.76 -18.85 -8.86
N ILE A 55 -3.54 -18.34 -8.71
CA ILE A 55 -2.92 -17.49 -9.73
C ILE A 55 -2.74 -18.28 -11.03
N GLU A 56 -2.08 -19.44 -11.00
CA GLU A 56 -1.84 -20.29 -12.17
C GLU A 56 -3.15 -20.67 -12.88
N ASP A 57 -4.18 -21.04 -12.12
CA ASP A 57 -5.49 -21.42 -12.66
C ASP A 57 -6.19 -20.23 -13.36
N LEU A 58 -6.15 -19.03 -12.76
CA LEU A 58 -6.68 -17.83 -13.40
C LEU A 58 -5.92 -17.49 -14.70
N LEU A 59 -4.59 -17.48 -14.63
CA LEU A 59 -3.73 -17.17 -15.77
C LEU A 59 -3.96 -18.15 -16.93
N ALA A 60 -4.04 -19.44 -16.62
CA ALA A 60 -4.29 -20.49 -17.61
C ALA A 60 -5.70 -20.42 -18.22
N ARG A 61 -6.74 -20.22 -17.40
CA ARG A 61 -8.15 -20.15 -17.85
C ARG A 61 -8.37 -19.00 -18.83
N HIS A 62 -7.81 -17.84 -18.55
CA HIS A 62 -8.03 -16.63 -19.37
C HIS A 62 -6.85 -16.31 -20.31
N ARG A 63 -5.85 -17.21 -20.39
CA ARG A 63 -4.64 -17.06 -21.24
C ARG A 63 -3.92 -15.73 -21.02
N ILE A 64 -3.91 -15.25 -19.79
CA ILE A 64 -3.31 -13.96 -19.38
C ILE A 64 -1.79 -13.98 -19.56
N ASP A 65 -1.16 -15.16 -19.53
CA ASP A 65 0.28 -15.32 -19.79
C ASP A 65 0.71 -14.65 -21.11
N ARG A 66 -0.17 -14.64 -22.12
CA ARG A 66 0.08 -13.99 -23.42
C ARG A 66 0.14 -12.46 -23.34
N LEU A 67 -0.47 -11.86 -22.32
CA LEU A 67 -0.46 -10.42 -22.09
C LEU A 67 0.83 -9.95 -21.40
N THR A 68 1.64 -10.89 -20.89
CA THR A 68 2.89 -10.62 -20.17
C THR A 68 4.12 -11.05 -20.98
N GLU A 69 3.95 -11.25 -22.30
CA GLU A 69 5.07 -11.57 -23.20
C GLU A 69 5.99 -10.34 -23.42
N MET A 70 7.26 -10.56 -23.77
CA MET A 70 8.14 -9.47 -24.22
C MET A 70 7.51 -8.73 -25.41
N SER A 71 7.74 -7.42 -25.57
CA SER A 71 7.09 -6.49 -26.51
C SER A 71 5.64 -6.10 -26.21
N SER A 72 5.12 -6.41 -25.01
CA SER A 72 3.73 -6.10 -24.65
C SER A 72 3.46 -4.59 -24.55
N LEU A 73 4.49 -3.78 -24.26
CA LEU A 73 4.37 -2.33 -24.16
C LEU A 73 4.71 -1.56 -25.44
N ASP A 74 5.20 -2.23 -26.49
CA ASP A 74 5.60 -1.58 -27.75
C ASP A 74 4.45 -0.80 -28.40
N LYS A 75 3.23 -1.35 -28.33
CA LYS A 75 2.03 -0.75 -28.93
C LYS A 75 1.67 0.61 -28.33
N VAL A 76 2.07 0.88 -27.09
CA VAL A 76 1.82 2.15 -26.39
C VAL A 76 3.09 3.01 -26.29
N GLY A 77 4.17 2.65 -26.99
CA GLY A 77 5.43 3.41 -26.97
C GLY A 77 6.21 3.30 -25.65
N MET A 78 5.95 2.26 -24.85
CA MET A 78 6.56 2.03 -23.54
C MET A 78 7.45 0.79 -23.49
N GLY A 79 7.89 0.27 -24.65
CA GLY A 79 8.68 -0.97 -24.76
C GLY A 79 9.99 -0.97 -23.94
N GLU A 80 10.53 0.20 -23.64
CA GLU A 80 11.70 0.33 -22.76
C GLU A 80 11.47 -0.10 -21.31
N HIS A 81 10.21 -0.29 -20.90
CA HIS A 81 9.82 -0.78 -19.57
C HIS A 81 9.39 -2.26 -19.56
N ASP A 82 9.63 -3.03 -20.63
CA ASP A 82 9.25 -4.46 -20.68
C ASP A 82 9.99 -5.32 -19.64
N ASP A 83 11.20 -4.93 -19.25
CA ASP A 83 11.96 -5.64 -18.23
C ASP A 83 11.41 -5.37 -16.81
N MET A 84 10.81 -4.20 -16.58
CA MET A 84 10.00 -3.89 -15.40
C MET A 84 8.73 -4.74 -15.36
N VAL A 85 8.04 -4.92 -16.49
CA VAL A 85 6.91 -5.85 -16.60
C VAL A 85 7.33 -7.26 -16.20
N SER A 86 8.44 -7.73 -16.74
CA SER A 86 9.01 -9.04 -16.45
C SER A 86 9.39 -9.19 -14.97
N LEU A 87 10.03 -8.18 -14.37
CA LEU A 87 10.39 -8.17 -12.96
C LEU A 87 9.17 -8.40 -12.06
N LEU A 88 8.08 -7.69 -12.34
CA LEU A 88 6.85 -7.76 -11.55
C LEU A 88 6.09 -9.08 -11.74
N ALA A 89 6.04 -9.59 -12.97
CA ALA A 89 5.46 -10.90 -13.25
C ALA A 89 6.20 -12.02 -12.51
N HIS A 90 7.52 -12.00 -12.47
CA HIS A 90 8.30 -13.06 -11.82
C HIS A 90 8.44 -12.89 -10.30
N SER A 91 8.26 -11.68 -9.76
CA SER A 91 8.40 -11.43 -8.32
C SER A 91 7.10 -11.58 -7.52
N ASP A 92 5.95 -11.31 -8.14
CA ASP A 92 4.62 -11.35 -7.49
C ASP A 92 3.52 -12.04 -8.33
N ASN A 93 3.81 -12.48 -9.55
CA ASN A 93 2.78 -12.86 -10.54
C ASN A 93 1.84 -11.70 -10.87
N ALA A 94 2.34 -10.47 -10.78
CA ALA A 94 1.63 -9.29 -11.24
C ALA A 94 1.59 -9.31 -12.77
N PHE A 95 0.53 -9.86 -13.34
CA PHE A 95 0.35 -9.95 -14.79
C PHE A 95 0.06 -8.57 -15.39
N LEU A 96 0.55 -8.35 -16.61
CA LEU A 96 0.24 -7.14 -17.35
C LEU A 96 -1.17 -7.26 -17.95
N THR A 97 -1.94 -6.20 -17.79
CA THR A 97 -3.22 -6.02 -18.47
C THR A 97 -3.11 -4.82 -19.37
N ASN A 98 -3.77 -4.89 -20.53
CA ASN A 98 -3.75 -3.84 -21.54
C ASN A 98 -5.16 -3.27 -21.69
N SER A 99 -5.26 -2.06 -22.23
CA SER A 99 -6.54 -1.41 -22.58
C SER A 99 -7.45 -1.02 -21.42
N ASN A 100 -6.88 -0.75 -20.23
CA ASN A 100 -7.67 -0.36 -19.07
C ASN A 100 -8.09 1.11 -19.11
N CYS A 101 -9.24 1.42 -18.54
CA CYS A 101 -9.69 2.79 -18.27
C CYS A 101 -9.29 3.14 -16.84
N VAL A 102 -8.77 4.35 -16.66
CA VAL A 102 -8.30 4.81 -15.35
C VAL A 102 -8.79 6.22 -15.12
N SER A 103 -9.48 6.42 -14.00
CA SER A 103 -9.81 7.73 -13.46
C SER A 103 -8.98 8.01 -12.22
N PHE A 104 -8.44 9.21 -12.16
CA PHE A 104 -7.55 9.67 -11.10
C PHE A 104 -8.30 10.57 -10.11
N PHE A 105 -8.09 10.34 -8.80
CA PHE A 105 -8.70 11.14 -7.74
C PHE A 105 -7.66 11.69 -6.80
N SER A 106 -7.62 13.02 -6.68
CA SER A 106 -6.80 13.75 -5.70
C SER A 106 -7.59 14.29 -4.51
N ASP A 107 -8.92 14.31 -4.61
CA ASP A 107 -9.83 14.84 -3.61
C ASP A 107 -10.73 13.73 -3.03
N GLY A 108 -10.96 13.77 -1.72
CA GLY A 108 -11.77 12.79 -1.03
C GLY A 108 -13.24 12.84 -1.42
N HIS A 109 -13.80 14.03 -1.67
CA HIS A 109 -15.21 14.15 -2.08
C HIS A 109 -15.43 13.48 -3.43
N ASP A 110 -14.62 13.81 -4.43
CA ASP A 110 -14.73 13.23 -5.77
C ASP A 110 -14.54 11.70 -5.73
N PHE A 111 -13.58 11.22 -4.92
CA PHE A 111 -13.36 9.78 -4.73
C PHE A 111 -14.56 9.07 -4.11
N PHE A 112 -15.11 9.58 -3.00
CA PHE A 112 -16.23 8.93 -2.31
C PHE A 112 -17.54 9.03 -3.09
N ASP A 113 -17.76 10.13 -3.81
CA ASP A 113 -18.93 10.27 -4.69
C ASP A 113 -18.88 9.25 -5.83
N ALA A 114 -17.72 9.07 -6.46
CA ALA A 114 -17.51 8.04 -7.49
C ALA A 114 -17.67 6.62 -6.92
N LEU A 115 -17.04 6.33 -5.77
CA LEU A 115 -17.12 5.03 -5.11
C LEU A 115 -18.57 4.67 -4.73
N PHE A 116 -19.31 5.61 -4.15
CA PHE A 116 -20.68 5.38 -3.71
C PHE A 116 -21.59 5.14 -4.91
N LYS A 117 -21.43 5.92 -5.99
CA LYS A 117 -22.18 5.72 -7.23
C LYS A 117 -21.96 4.33 -7.81
N VAL A 118 -20.71 3.88 -7.92
CA VAL A 118 -20.40 2.55 -8.48
C VAL A 118 -20.97 1.43 -7.60
N ILE A 119 -20.93 1.55 -6.28
CA ILE A 119 -21.53 0.55 -5.38
C ILE A 119 -23.07 0.57 -5.47
N GLU A 120 -23.69 1.74 -5.62
CA GLU A 120 -25.14 1.87 -5.82
C GLU A 120 -25.58 1.10 -7.08
N ASP A 121 -24.78 1.19 -8.16
CA ASP A 121 -25.04 0.53 -9.44
C ASP A 121 -24.70 -0.98 -9.45
N ALA A 122 -24.10 -1.53 -8.39
CA ALA A 122 -23.68 -2.93 -8.34
C ALA A 122 -24.85 -3.91 -8.50
N GLN A 123 -24.63 -5.00 -9.24
CA GLN A 123 -25.67 -5.98 -9.61
C GLN A 123 -25.40 -7.41 -9.11
N ASP A 124 -24.15 -7.81 -8.94
CA ASP A 124 -23.79 -9.17 -8.54
C ASP A 124 -23.01 -9.22 -7.24
N ASN A 125 -21.88 -8.49 -7.14
CA ASN A 125 -21.02 -8.57 -5.96
C ASN A 125 -20.25 -7.28 -5.64
N VAL A 126 -20.03 -7.04 -4.35
CA VAL A 126 -19.20 -5.94 -3.84
C VAL A 126 -18.22 -6.51 -2.81
N ASN A 127 -16.94 -6.54 -3.18
CA ASN A 127 -15.85 -7.04 -2.35
C ASN A 127 -15.02 -5.85 -1.82
N VAL A 128 -15.06 -5.65 -0.50
CA VAL A 128 -14.49 -4.47 0.16
C VAL A 128 -13.39 -4.88 1.12
N GLN A 129 -12.24 -4.22 1.02
CA GLN A 129 -11.11 -4.39 1.90
C GLN A 129 -10.53 -3.04 2.32
N TYR A 130 -10.47 -2.79 3.63
CA TYR A 130 -9.92 -1.54 4.19
C TYR A 130 -9.10 -1.75 5.46
N TYR A 131 -8.07 -0.93 5.62
CA TYR A 131 -7.36 -0.81 6.90
C TYR A 131 -8.23 -0.13 7.97
N ILE A 132 -8.81 1.04 7.66
CA ILE A 132 -9.68 1.80 8.56
C ILE A 132 -11.07 1.98 7.95
N ILE A 133 -12.09 1.61 8.72
CA ILE A 133 -13.45 2.14 8.59
C ILE A 133 -13.83 2.75 9.94
N ARG A 134 -14.12 4.05 9.94
CA ARG A 134 -14.54 4.77 11.14
C ARG A 134 -16.03 4.56 11.42
N ASN A 135 -16.39 4.67 12.70
CA ASN A 135 -17.79 4.73 13.12
C ASN A 135 -18.24 6.22 13.20
N ASP A 136 -18.18 6.92 12.08
CA ASP A 136 -18.53 8.34 11.91
C ASP A 136 -19.51 8.54 10.75
N LYS A 137 -19.75 9.77 10.29
CA LYS A 137 -20.82 10.02 9.30
C LYS A 137 -20.52 9.33 7.97
N LEU A 138 -19.31 9.48 7.44
CA LEU A 138 -18.91 8.84 6.18
C LEU A 138 -18.87 7.32 6.31
N GLY A 139 -18.27 6.80 7.38
CA GLY A 139 -18.18 5.35 7.60
C GLY A 139 -19.55 4.69 7.74
N ASN A 140 -20.50 5.34 8.43
CA ASN A 140 -21.87 4.84 8.53
C ASN A 140 -22.60 4.88 7.19
N ALA A 141 -22.48 5.98 6.43
CA ALA A 141 -23.09 6.06 5.10
C ALA A 141 -22.56 4.96 4.15
N PHE A 142 -21.26 4.67 4.21
CA PHE A 142 -20.65 3.59 3.44
C PHE A 142 -21.18 2.21 3.87
N LEU A 143 -21.22 1.92 5.17
CA LEU A 143 -21.74 0.65 5.68
C LEU A 143 -23.24 0.48 5.43
N ASP A 144 -24.02 1.55 5.50
CA ASP A 144 -25.45 1.55 5.21
C ASP A 144 -25.72 1.29 3.72
N LEU A 145 -24.91 1.86 2.82
CA LEU A 145 -24.96 1.53 1.39
C LEU A 145 -24.70 0.03 1.15
N LEU A 146 -23.68 -0.54 1.77
CA LEU A 146 -23.40 -1.97 1.66
C LEU A 146 -24.56 -2.85 2.16
N LYS A 147 -25.22 -2.46 3.26
CA LYS A 147 -26.42 -3.17 3.75
C LYS A 147 -27.56 -3.10 2.73
N ARG A 148 -27.85 -1.92 2.17
CA ARG A 148 -28.90 -1.75 1.15
C ARG A 148 -28.64 -2.63 -0.08
N LYS A 149 -27.41 -2.65 -0.60
CA LYS A 149 -27.05 -3.53 -1.72
C LYS A 149 -27.24 -5.00 -1.37
N ARG A 150 -26.93 -5.40 -0.13
CA ARG A 150 -27.16 -6.76 0.34
C ARG A 150 -28.66 -7.13 0.35
N GLU A 151 -29.52 -6.21 0.78
CA GLU A 151 -30.98 -6.36 0.76
C GLU A 151 -31.54 -6.47 -0.67
N GLU A 152 -30.92 -5.79 -1.64
CA GLU A 152 -31.22 -5.89 -3.07
C GLU A 152 -30.73 -7.20 -3.72
N GLY A 153 -30.07 -8.07 -2.95
CA GLY A 153 -29.61 -9.38 -3.42
C GLY A 153 -28.14 -9.43 -3.86
N VAL A 154 -27.43 -8.30 -3.85
CA VAL A 154 -26.00 -8.24 -4.18
C VAL A 154 -25.18 -8.96 -3.12
N GLU A 155 -24.18 -9.72 -3.54
CA GLU A 155 -23.28 -10.42 -2.65
C GLU A 155 -22.23 -9.45 -2.07
N VAL A 156 -22.23 -9.24 -0.76
CA VAL A 156 -21.34 -8.25 -0.13
C VAL A 156 -20.35 -8.92 0.83
N ARG A 157 -19.06 -8.73 0.56
CA ARG A 157 -17.95 -9.14 1.45
C ARG A 157 -17.22 -7.92 1.97
N LEU A 158 -17.01 -7.88 3.28
CA LEU A 158 -16.30 -6.81 3.97
C LEU A 158 -15.17 -7.39 4.82
N LEU A 159 -13.93 -7.16 4.38
CA LEU A 159 -12.70 -7.53 5.06
C LEU A 159 -12.05 -6.29 5.67
N VAL A 160 -11.76 -6.32 6.97
CA VAL A 160 -11.13 -5.18 7.66
C VAL A 160 -9.90 -5.60 8.46
N ASP A 161 -8.93 -4.70 8.62
CA ASP A 161 -7.80 -4.95 9.53
C ASP A 161 -8.22 -4.88 11.00
N GLY A 162 -7.79 -5.87 11.80
CA GLY A 162 -8.18 -5.98 13.21
C GLY A 162 -7.58 -4.96 14.18
N VAL A 163 -6.67 -4.07 13.74
CA VAL A 163 -6.11 -2.99 14.56
C VAL A 163 -6.59 -1.63 14.07
N GLY A 164 -6.62 -1.44 12.74
CA GLY A 164 -7.05 -0.20 12.11
C GLY A 164 -8.55 0.07 12.28
N THR A 165 -9.39 -0.93 11.99
CA THR A 165 -10.85 -0.82 12.10
C THR A 165 -11.33 -1.29 13.47
N ARG A 166 -11.97 -0.38 14.21
CA ARG A 166 -12.45 -0.61 15.59
C ARG A 166 -13.95 -0.37 15.72
N LEU A 167 -14.73 -1.09 14.92
CA LEU A 167 -16.19 -1.05 15.01
C LEU A 167 -16.64 -1.71 16.33
N PRO A 168 -17.67 -1.17 17.00
CA PRO A 168 -18.20 -1.79 18.20
C PRO A 168 -18.89 -3.11 17.87
N LEU A 169 -18.88 -4.06 18.81
CA LEU A 169 -19.40 -5.42 18.58
C LEU A 169 -20.86 -5.46 18.11
N TRP A 170 -21.70 -4.53 18.60
CA TRP A 170 -23.10 -4.44 18.17
C TRP A 170 -23.22 -4.11 16.68
N LYS A 171 -22.34 -3.26 16.15
CA LYS A 171 -22.32 -2.89 14.72
C LYS A 171 -21.85 -4.05 13.85
N ILE A 172 -20.85 -4.81 14.33
CA ILE A 172 -20.39 -6.00 13.62
C ILE A 172 -21.50 -7.05 13.55
N ARG A 173 -22.28 -7.22 14.64
CA ARG A 173 -23.45 -8.11 14.66
C ARG A 173 -24.52 -7.64 13.68
N GLU A 174 -24.85 -6.35 13.70
CA GLU A 174 -25.82 -5.73 12.79
C GLU A 174 -25.44 -5.97 11.31
N LEU A 175 -24.16 -5.79 10.94
CA LEU A 175 -23.70 -6.06 9.57
C LEU A 175 -23.87 -7.53 9.17
N ARG A 176 -23.53 -8.46 10.08
CA ARG A 176 -23.69 -9.91 9.83
C ARG A 176 -25.16 -10.32 9.76
N GLU A 177 -26.01 -9.74 10.60
CA GLU A 177 -27.47 -9.96 10.60
C GLU A 177 -28.12 -9.44 9.31
N ALA A 178 -27.61 -8.33 8.75
CA ALA A 178 -27.98 -7.84 7.42
C ALA A 178 -27.48 -8.74 6.28
N GLY A 179 -26.76 -9.82 6.57
CA GLY A 179 -26.27 -10.78 5.58
C GLY A 179 -24.95 -10.40 4.92
N ILE A 180 -24.25 -9.37 5.41
CA ILE A 180 -22.90 -9.03 4.94
C ILE A 180 -21.92 -10.09 5.46
N MET A 181 -21.13 -10.66 4.56
CA MET A 181 -20.01 -11.52 4.92
C MET A 181 -18.89 -10.63 5.47
N PHE A 182 -18.78 -10.55 6.79
CA PHE A 182 -17.81 -9.70 7.46
C PHE A 182 -16.64 -10.52 8.00
N GLU A 183 -15.39 -10.16 7.72
CA GLU A 183 -14.22 -10.83 8.29
C GLU A 183 -13.15 -9.85 8.75
N ILE A 184 -12.35 -10.31 9.73
CA ILE A 184 -11.26 -9.51 10.31
C ILE A 184 -9.93 -10.15 9.94
N PHE A 185 -9.09 -9.39 9.26
CA PHE A 185 -7.72 -9.79 8.95
C PHE A 185 -6.82 -9.63 10.18
N PHE A 186 -6.15 -10.72 10.58
CA PHE A 186 -5.33 -10.82 11.79
C PHE A 186 -5.93 -10.11 13.03
N PRO A 187 -7.04 -10.63 13.59
CA PRO A 187 -7.60 -10.08 14.82
C PRO A 187 -6.58 -10.17 15.95
N PRO A 188 -6.40 -9.11 16.75
CA PRO A 188 -5.49 -9.15 17.88
C PRO A 188 -6.02 -10.13 18.93
N MET A 189 -5.15 -11.03 19.41
CA MET A 189 -5.52 -12.07 20.40
C MET A 189 -5.89 -11.46 21.76
N VAL A 190 -5.27 -10.34 22.13
CA VAL A 190 -5.51 -9.59 23.36
C VAL A 190 -5.39 -8.10 23.06
N TYR A 191 -6.48 -7.35 23.15
CA TYR A 191 -6.47 -5.89 22.94
C TYR A 191 -5.71 -5.13 24.04
N VAL A 192 -5.58 -5.73 25.22
CA VAL A 192 -5.05 -5.09 26.45
C VAL A 192 -3.52 -5.23 26.61
N LEU A 193 -2.89 -6.19 25.92
CA LEU A 193 -1.45 -6.49 26.04
C LEU A 193 -0.79 -6.59 24.65
N PRO A 194 -0.69 -5.46 23.92
CA PRO A 194 -0.22 -5.46 22.53
C PRO A 194 1.20 -6.00 22.35
N PHE A 195 2.09 -5.79 23.33
CA PHE A 195 3.49 -6.23 23.25
C PHE A 195 3.67 -7.75 23.27
N LEU A 196 2.68 -8.53 23.73
CA LEU A 196 2.71 -10.00 23.70
C LEU A 196 2.22 -10.58 22.36
N ASN A 197 1.63 -9.76 21.48
CA ASN A 197 0.96 -10.25 20.28
C ASN A 197 1.76 -9.94 19.01
N HIS A 198 2.57 -10.90 18.58
CA HIS A 198 3.39 -10.79 17.37
C HIS A 198 2.56 -10.61 16.08
N ARG A 199 1.24 -10.83 16.10
CA ARG A 199 0.32 -10.52 14.98
C ARG A 199 0.13 -9.01 14.77
N ILE A 200 0.38 -8.16 15.76
CA ILE A 200 0.24 -6.70 15.62
C ILE A 200 1.22 -6.13 14.59
N ASN A 201 2.38 -6.78 14.42
CA ASN A 201 3.39 -6.31 13.49
C ASN A 201 2.98 -6.45 12.01
N TYR A 202 2.02 -7.33 11.69
CA TYR A 202 1.55 -7.57 10.33
C TYR A 202 0.15 -7.03 10.17
N ARG A 203 -0.01 -5.99 9.37
CA ARG A 203 -1.29 -5.30 9.18
C ARG A 203 -1.70 -5.32 7.72
N ASN A 204 -3.00 -5.43 7.48
CA ASN A 204 -3.54 -5.30 6.15
C ASN A 204 -3.78 -3.82 5.85
N HIS A 205 -2.89 -3.23 5.06
CA HIS A 205 -2.95 -1.82 4.73
C HIS A 205 -3.58 -1.56 3.35
N ARG A 206 -4.08 -2.60 2.68
CA ARG A 206 -4.73 -2.47 1.38
C ARG A 206 -6.07 -1.74 1.52
N LYS A 207 -6.41 -0.97 0.49
CA LYS A 207 -7.71 -0.33 0.30
C LYS A 207 -8.17 -0.73 -1.09
N ILE A 208 -8.98 -1.77 -1.15
CA ILE A 208 -9.45 -2.37 -2.41
C ILE A 208 -10.96 -2.46 -2.33
N VAL A 209 -11.64 -1.94 -3.34
CA VAL A 209 -13.07 -2.20 -3.55
C VAL A 209 -13.23 -2.72 -4.95
N VAL A 210 -13.81 -3.91 -5.12
CA VAL A 210 -14.16 -4.47 -6.43
C VAL A 210 -15.66 -4.63 -6.51
N VAL A 211 -16.24 -4.09 -7.57
CA VAL A 211 -17.69 -4.13 -7.87
C VAL A 211 -17.90 -4.92 -9.15
N ASP A 212 -18.70 -5.97 -9.04
CA ASP A 212 -19.10 -6.91 -10.09
C ASP A 212 -17.93 -7.55 -10.87
N GLY A 213 -16.71 -7.51 -10.33
CA GLY A 213 -15.48 -7.92 -11.03
C GLY A 213 -15.08 -7.02 -12.20
N LYS A 214 -15.74 -5.87 -12.40
CA LYS A 214 -15.59 -4.98 -13.57
C LYS A 214 -14.96 -3.63 -13.25
N ILE A 215 -15.26 -3.09 -12.07
CA ILE A 215 -14.78 -1.79 -11.61
C ILE A 215 -14.07 -1.97 -10.27
N GLY A 216 -12.86 -1.42 -10.15
CA GLY A 216 -11.99 -1.57 -9.00
C GLY A 216 -11.44 -0.24 -8.51
N PHE A 217 -11.43 -0.03 -7.21
CA PHE A 217 -10.80 1.13 -6.57
C PHE A 217 -9.56 0.71 -5.78
N ILE A 218 -8.50 1.50 -5.90
CA ILE A 218 -7.23 1.32 -5.17
C ILE A 218 -6.63 2.70 -4.83
N GLY A 219 -6.01 2.85 -3.67
CA GLY A 219 -5.32 4.11 -3.32
C GLY A 219 -5.04 4.26 -1.83
N GLY A 220 -4.87 5.51 -1.39
CA GLY A 220 -4.53 5.84 0.00
C GLY A 220 -5.71 6.15 0.93
N TYR A 221 -6.89 6.49 0.39
CA TYR A 221 -8.08 6.83 1.18
C TYR A 221 -8.56 5.64 2.04
N ASN A 222 -8.76 5.86 3.35
CA ASN A 222 -9.61 4.97 4.16
C ASN A 222 -11.00 5.59 4.32
N VAL A 223 -11.93 4.92 4.99
CA VAL A 223 -13.30 5.43 5.17
C VAL A 223 -13.44 6.13 6.53
N GLY A 224 -13.64 7.45 6.50
CA GLY A 224 -13.85 8.30 7.68
C GLY A 224 -13.97 9.80 7.34
N ASP A 225 -14.54 10.59 8.25
CA ASP A 225 -14.78 12.02 8.05
C ASP A 225 -13.48 12.82 7.91
N GLU A 226 -12.33 12.32 8.39
CA GLU A 226 -11.02 12.94 8.16
C GLU A 226 -10.65 13.02 6.67
N TYR A 227 -11.06 12.03 5.87
CA TYR A 227 -10.74 11.95 4.44
C TYR A 227 -11.57 12.91 3.58
N LEU A 228 -12.62 13.50 4.16
CA LEU A 228 -13.39 14.62 3.58
C LEU A 228 -12.96 15.98 4.15
N GLY A 229 -11.83 16.03 4.85
CA GLY A 229 -11.32 17.24 5.47
C GLY A 229 -12.17 17.80 6.61
N LYS A 230 -13.13 17.04 7.14
CA LYS A 230 -14.05 17.50 8.21
C LYS A 230 -13.41 17.53 9.59
N VAL A 231 -12.25 16.92 9.76
CA VAL A 231 -11.52 16.90 11.03
C VAL A 231 -10.55 18.07 11.11
N ARG A 232 -10.88 19.06 11.95
CA ARG A 232 -10.12 20.32 12.13
C ARG A 232 -8.61 20.12 12.36
N ARG A 233 -8.20 19.06 13.05
CA ARG A 233 -6.78 18.78 13.33
C ARG A 233 -5.98 18.60 12.04
N TRP A 234 -6.56 17.90 11.07
CA TRP A 234 -5.90 17.57 9.80
C TRP A 234 -6.16 18.64 8.74
N GLY A 235 -7.36 19.22 8.74
CA GLY A 235 -7.79 20.12 7.67
C GLY A 235 -8.02 19.32 6.40
N TYR A 236 -7.71 19.92 5.24
CA TYR A 236 -7.80 19.24 3.96
C TYR A 236 -6.94 17.95 3.94
N TRP A 237 -7.53 16.85 3.48
CA TRP A 237 -6.85 15.57 3.40
C TRP A 237 -6.53 15.29 1.94
N ARG A 238 -5.25 15.45 1.58
CA ARG A 238 -4.78 15.26 0.21
C ARG A 238 -4.26 13.84 0.06
N ASP A 239 -4.98 12.99 -0.65
CA ASP A 239 -4.56 11.62 -0.95
C ASP A 239 -4.82 11.28 -2.42
N THR A 240 -4.30 10.17 -2.90
CA THR A 240 -4.43 9.74 -4.29
C THR A 240 -5.05 8.35 -4.37
N ALA A 241 -6.04 8.21 -5.25
CA ALA A 241 -6.66 6.93 -5.57
C ALA A 241 -7.01 6.84 -7.06
N LEU A 242 -7.23 5.61 -7.51
CA LEU A 242 -7.62 5.26 -8.86
C LEU A 242 -8.96 4.52 -8.83
N CYS A 243 -9.80 4.84 -9.80
CA CYS A 243 -10.83 3.92 -10.28
C CYS A 243 -10.30 3.29 -11.57
N ILE A 244 -10.31 1.96 -11.61
CA ILE A 244 -9.84 1.14 -12.71
C ILE A 244 -11.04 0.36 -13.22
N GLU A 245 -11.21 0.35 -14.54
CA GLU A 245 -12.16 -0.51 -15.22
C GLU A 245 -11.40 -1.43 -16.17
N ASP A 246 -12.00 -2.57 -16.49
CA ASP A 246 -11.43 -3.62 -17.34
C ASP A 246 -10.50 -4.60 -16.59
N MET A 247 -9.68 -5.35 -17.33
CA MET A 247 -9.01 -6.56 -16.87
C MET A 247 -8.06 -6.35 -15.68
N ALA A 248 -7.51 -5.15 -15.49
CA ALA A 248 -6.70 -4.82 -14.30
C ALA A 248 -7.46 -5.03 -12.98
N VAL A 249 -8.80 -4.93 -13.00
CA VAL A 249 -9.66 -5.22 -11.84
C VAL A 249 -9.53 -6.68 -11.39
N TRP A 250 -9.21 -7.60 -12.29
CA TRP A 250 -8.96 -9.00 -11.93
C TRP A 250 -7.76 -9.16 -11.00
N GLY A 251 -6.72 -8.32 -11.14
CA GLY A 251 -5.59 -8.31 -10.21
C GLY A 251 -6.01 -7.89 -8.81
N LEU A 252 -6.88 -6.87 -8.70
CA LEU A 252 -7.47 -6.43 -7.44
C LEU A 252 -8.38 -7.51 -6.83
N GLN A 253 -9.25 -8.12 -7.65
CA GLN A 253 -10.17 -9.19 -7.24
C GLN A 253 -9.41 -10.42 -6.75
N LEU A 254 -8.35 -10.82 -7.46
CA LEU A 254 -7.50 -11.93 -7.06
C LEU A 254 -6.81 -11.64 -5.72
N ARG A 255 -6.27 -10.42 -5.55
CA ARG A 255 -5.65 -10.02 -4.29
C ARG A 255 -6.63 -10.05 -3.13
N PHE A 256 -7.86 -9.56 -3.35
CA PHE A 256 -8.94 -9.64 -2.38
C PHE A 256 -9.27 -11.10 -2.04
N LEU A 257 -9.46 -11.97 -3.04
CA LEU A 257 -9.78 -13.38 -2.87
C LEU A 257 -8.72 -14.10 -2.02
N LEU A 258 -7.42 -13.85 -2.26
CA LEU A 258 -6.34 -14.44 -1.48
C LEU A 258 -6.35 -13.98 -0.02
N ASP A 259 -6.63 -12.70 0.23
CA ASP A 259 -6.73 -12.16 1.60
C ASP A 259 -7.99 -12.65 2.32
N TRP A 260 -9.12 -12.71 1.62
CA TRP A 260 -10.37 -13.28 2.11
C TRP A 260 -10.17 -14.74 2.50
N ASN A 261 -9.56 -15.54 1.62
CA ASN A 261 -9.25 -16.94 1.88
C ASN A 261 -8.22 -17.14 2.97
N HIS A 262 -7.47 -16.11 3.34
CA HIS A 262 -6.63 -16.16 4.54
C HIS A 262 -7.45 -15.92 5.82
N ALA A 263 -8.37 -14.97 5.80
CA ALA A 263 -9.12 -14.52 6.98
C ALA A 263 -10.38 -15.36 7.28
N SER A 264 -11.14 -15.73 6.25
CA SER A 264 -12.44 -16.40 6.37
C SER A 264 -12.32 -17.93 6.39
N GLU A 265 -13.22 -18.62 7.09
CA GLU A 265 -13.42 -20.06 6.89
C GLU A 265 -14.22 -20.38 5.62
N GLN A 266 -15.09 -19.45 5.20
CA GLN A 266 -15.87 -19.54 3.96
C GLN A 266 -14.99 -19.10 2.79
N LYS A 267 -14.31 -20.07 2.17
CA LYS A 267 -13.39 -19.80 1.07
C LYS A 267 -14.15 -19.40 -0.19
N MET A 268 -13.62 -18.40 -0.89
CA MET A 268 -13.97 -18.05 -2.26
C MET A 268 -13.19 -18.95 -3.21
N GLU A 269 -13.88 -19.50 -4.19
CA GLU A 269 -13.26 -20.21 -5.31
C GLU A 269 -13.19 -19.30 -6.55
N LEU A 270 -12.40 -19.70 -7.54
CA LEU A 270 -12.34 -19.01 -8.82
C LEU A 270 -13.58 -19.32 -9.65
N GLU A 271 -14.56 -18.43 -9.57
CA GLU A 271 -15.80 -18.46 -10.34
C GLU A 271 -15.81 -17.37 -11.41
N GLU A 272 -16.34 -17.68 -12.60
CA GLU A 272 -16.38 -16.77 -13.76
C GLU A 272 -17.09 -15.44 -13.45
N ARG A 273 -18.09 -15.46 -12.57
CA ARG A 273 -18.84 -14.25 -12.15
C ARG A 273 -17.94 -13.18 -11.50
N TYR A 274 -16.83 -13.57 -10.89
CA TYR A 274 -15.86 -12.63 -10.30
C TYR A 274 -14.84 -12.10 -11.32
N PHE A 275 -14.76 -12.74 -12.50
CA PHE A 275 -13.79 -12.42 -13.56
C PHE A 275 -14.51 -12.32 -14.91
N PRO A 276 -15.48 -11.39 -15.06
CA PRO A 276 -16.32 -11.31 -16.25
C PRO A 276 -15.50 -10.95 -17.49
N GLN A 277 -15.71 -11.69 -18.58
CA GLN A 277 -15.01 -11.46 -19.86
C GLN A 277 -15.62 -10.35 -20.72
N ASN A 278 -16.89 -9.99 -20.48
CA ASN A 278 -17.59 -8.92 -21.19
C ASN A 278 -17.24 -7.56 -20.59
N LEU A 279 -15.99 -7.15 -20.80
CA LEU A 279 -15.47 -5.85 -20.39
C LEU A 279 -15.77 -4.83 -21.51
N SER A 280 -16.20 -3.64 -21.13
CA SER A 280 -16.75 -2.63 -22.05
C SER A 280 -15.89 -1.38 -22.21
N CYS A 281 -14.79 -1.29 -21.47
CA CYS A 281 -13.90 -0.15 -21.54
C CYS A 281 -13.02 -0.24 -22.80
N THR A 282 -12.78 0.91 -23.44
CA THR A 282 -11.89 1.02 -24.61
C THR A 282 -10.68 1.88 -24.27
N GLY A 283 -10.10 1.68 -23.09
CA GLY A 283 -8.94 2.41 -22.61
C GLY A 283 -7.65 1.94 -23.29
N ASP A 284 -6.54 2.54 -22.92
CA ASP A 284 -5.22 2.29 -23.51
C ASP A 284 -4.12 2.16 -22.46
N VAL A 285 -4.46 2.09 -21.17
CA VAL A 285 -3.47 2.12 -20.09
C VAL A 285 -3.06 0.70 -19.70
N PRO A 286 -1.79 0.30 -19.90
CA PRO A 286 -1.29 -0.94 -19.36
C PRO A 286 -1.05 -0.83 -17.86
N ILE A 287 -1.47 -1.84 -17.10
CA ILE A 287 -1.42 -1.84 -15.63
C ILE A 287 -0.95 -3.21 -15.11
N GLN A 288 -0.10 -3.17 -14.09
CA GLN A 288 0.18 -4.30 -13.21
C GLN A 288 -0.26 -3.98 -11.79
N ILE A 289 -1.08 -4.85 -11.21
CA ILE A 289 -1.43 -4.79 -9.79
C ILE A 289 -0.36 -5.55 -9.02
N VAL A 290 0.46 -4.82 -8.28
CA VAL A 290 1.62 -5.33 -7.55
C VAL A 290 1.31 -5.32 -6.07
N SER A 291 1.58 -6.43 -5.40
CA SER A 291 1.38 -6.60 -3.97
C SER A 291 2.70 -6.84 -3.26
N SER A 292 2.74 -6.50 -1.97
CA SER A 292 3.83 -6.90 -1.08
C SER A 292 3.26 -7.35 0.25
N GLY A 293 4.00 -8.22 0.93
CA GLY A 293 3.56 -8.79 2.19
C GLY A 293 4.64 -9.64 2.85
N PRO A 294 4.51 -9.88 4.16
CA PRO A 294 5.45 -10.68 4.96
C PRO A 294 5.48 -12.17 4.58
N ASP A 295 4.54 -12.59 3.75
CA ASP A 295 4.37 -13.94 3.21
C ASP A 295 5.04 -14.14 1.85
N MET A 296 5.63 -13.08 1.29
CA MET A 296 6.33 -13.12 0.01
C MET A 296 7.84 -13.30 0.20
N ARG A 297 8.47 -13.96 -0.78
CA ARG A 297 9.92 -14.16 -0.78
C ARG A 297 10.67 -12.86 -1.11
N TRP A 298 10.12 -12.11 -2.05
CA TRP A 298 10.66 -10.84 -2.54
C TRP A 298 9.84 -9.67 -1.98
N GLN A 299 10.27 -8.45 -2.27
CA GLN A 299 9.56 -7.21 -1.90
C GLN A 299 9.14 -6.48 -3.20
N PRO A 300 8.14 -6.96 -3.95
CA PRO A 300 7.84 -6.50 -5.30
C PRO A 300 7.62 -4.99 -5.44
N ILE A 301 6.93 -4.35 -4.49
CA ILE A 301 6.70 -2.89 -4.50
C ILE A 301 8.00 -2.13 -4.27
N LYS A 302 8.91 -2.63 -3.43
CA LYS A 302 10.22 -2.01 -3.26
C LYS A 302 11.07 -2.18 -4.53
N LEU A 303 11.05 -3.38 -5.12
CA LEU A 303 11.77 -3.67 -6.37
C LEU A 303 11.24 -2.81 -7.52
N SER A 304 9.93 -2.56 -7.58
CA SER A 304 9.31 -1.66 -8.56
C SER A 304 9.86 -0.24 -8.42
N TYR A 305 9.89 0.30 -7.20
CA TYR A 305 10.43 1.64 -6.95
C TYR A 305 11.90 1.75 -7.33
N LEU A 306 12.72 0.76 -6.97
CA LEU A 306 14.15 0.74 -7.35
C LEU A 306 14.31 0.71 -8.88
N LYS A 307 13.54 -0.13 -9.57
CA LYS A 307 13.59 -0.23 -11.04
C LYS A 307 13.17 1.08 -11.70
N MET A 308 12.07 1.69 -11.24
CA MET A 308 11.62 3.01 -11.69
C MET A 308 12.68 4.10 -11.49
N ILE A 309 13.34 4.14 -10.32
CA ILE A 309 14.41 5.11 -10.04
C ILE A 309 15.61 4.90 -10.97
N HIS A 310 15.99 3.64 -11.24
CA HIS A 310 17.11 3.31 -12.11
C HIS A 310 16.85 3.58 -13.59
N GLU A 311 15.59 3.56 -14.03
CA GLU A 311 15.19 3.85 -15.41
C GLU A 311 14.98 5.35 -15.69
N ALA A 312 14.95 6.18 -14.65
CA ALA A 312 14.66 7.60 -14.78
C ALA A 312 15.69 8.31 -15.66
N LYS A 313 15.19 9.13 -16.60
CA LYS A 313 16.01 9.93 -17.52
C LYS A 313 15.94 11.43 -17.24
N ASP A 314 14.81 11.91 -16.72
CA ASP A 314 14.55 13.34 -16.55
C ASP A 314 14.13 13.71 -15.11
N SER A 315 13.18 12.98 -14.51
CA SER A 315 12.57 13.39 -13.24
C SER A 315 11.98 12.24 -12.43
N ILE A 316 12.06 12.35 -11.09
CA ILE A 316 11.46 11.42 -10.13
C ILE A 316 10.71 12.23 -9.06
N TYR A 317 9.38 12.17 -9.07
CA TYR A 317 8.54 12.88 -8.09
C TYR A 317 7.82 11.92 -7.17
N ILE A 318 8.03 12.07 -5.85
CA ILE A 318 7.53 11.17 -4.81
C ILE A 318 6.67 11.94 -3.81
N GLN A 319 5.51 11.40 -3.47
CA GLN A 319 4.70 11.87 -2.34
C GLN A 319 4.52 10.70 -1.36
N SER A 320 4.79 10.94 -0.08
CA SER A 320 4.55 9.95 0.96
C SER A 320 4.29 10.61 2.31
N PRO A 321 3.30 10.16 3.11
CA PRO A 321 3.17 10.66 4.48
C PRO A 321 4.36 10.24 5.35
N TYR A 322 4.94 9.07 5.08
CA TYR A 322 6.02 8.47 5.85
C TYR A 322 7.16 8.10 4.90
N PHE A 323 8.26 8.86 4.99
CA PHE A 323 9.42 8.70 4.14
C PHE A 323 10.61 8.22 4.99
N VAL A 324 10.65 6.90 5.22
CA VAL A 324 11.70 6.22 5.99
C VAL A 324 12.30 5.11 5.12
N PRO A 325 12.88 5.46 3.96
CA PRO A 325 13.37 4.47 3.01
C PRO A 325 14.50 3.65 3.63
N ASP A 326 14.66 2.43 3.15
CA ASP A 326 15.85 1.66 3.49
C ASP A 326 17.07 2.14 2.70
N GLU A 327 18.22 1.56 3.03
CA GLU A 327 19.51 1.93 2.45
C GLU A 327 19.52 1.81 0.92
N SER A 328 18.95 0.74 0.36
CA SER A 328 18.94 0.56 -1.10
C SER A 328 18.11 1.62 -1.83
N VAL A 329 16.95 2.01 -1.29
CA VAL A 329 16.12 3.06 -1.89
C VAL A 329 16.78 4.42 -1.75
N ARG A 330 17.38 4.71 -0.58
CA ARG A 330 18.11 5.95 -0.35
C ARG A 330 19.29 6.10 -1.31
N ASP A 331 20.11 5.05 -1.45
CA ASP A 331 21.29 5.08 -2.32
C ASP A 331 20.88 5.23 -3.79
N ALA A 332 19.77 4.61 -4.23
CA ALA A 332 19.21 4.80 -5.56
C ALA A 332 18.79 6.25 -5.83
N LEU A 333 18.11 6.90 -4.88
CA LEU A 333 17.74 8.32 -4.99
C LEU A 333 18.96 9.24 -5.03
N ILE A 334 19.98 8.96 -4.22
CA ILE A 334 21.25 9.69 -4.24
C ILE A 334 21.93 9.55 -5.60
N MET A 335 22.03 8.33 -6.14
CA MET A 335 22.62 8.09 -7.46
C MET A 335 21.88 8.83 -8.56
N ALA A 336 20.54 8.81 -8.56
CA ALA A 336 19.73 9.53 -9.55
C ALA A 336 19.99 11.04 -9.49
N ALA A 337 19.94 11.64 -8.29
CA ALA A 337 20.16 13.07 -8.13
C ALA A 337 21.59 13.50 -8.54
N LEU A 338 22.61 12.73 -8.13
CA LEU A 338 24.00 12.98 -8.54
C LEU A 338 24.25 12.78 -10.05
N SER A 339 23.38 12.00 -10.72
CA SER A 339 23.41 11.82 -12.17
C SER A 339 22.69 12.93 -12.93
N GLY A 340 22.14 13.94 -12.24
CA GLY A 340 21.47 15.10 -12.83
C GLY A 340 19.96 14.95 -13.01
N ILE A 341 19.35 13.88 -12.50
CA ILE A 341 17.89 13.68 -12.53
C ILE A 341 17.20 14.62 -11.54
N ASP A 342 16.09 15.26 -11.93
CA ASP A 342 15.29 16.11 -11.03
C ASP A 342 14.49 15.26 -10.04
N VAL A 343 15.06 15.04 -8.86
CA VAL A 343 14.43 14.26 -7.78
C VAL A 343 13.73 15.19 -6.78
N ARG A 344 12.41 15.04 -6.64
CA ARG A 344 11.59 15.83 -5.72
C ARG A 344 10.75 14.96 -4.81
N ILE A 345 10.77 15.25 -3.51
CA ILE A 345 10.08 14.45 -2.50
C ILE A 345 9.23 15.35 -1.62
N MET A 346 7.95 15.00 -1.47
CA MET A 346 6.98 15.73 -0.68
C MET A 346 6.49 14.91 0.52
N ILE A 347 6.55 15.52 1.71
CA ILE A 347 6.09 14.94 2.98
C ILE A 347 5.17 15.93 3.73
N PRO A 348 4.39 15.49 4.74
CA PRO A 348 3.50 16.36 5.49
C PRO A 348 4.25 17.34 6.39
N ASP A 349 3.84 18.61 6.43
CA ASP A 349 4.36 19.60 7.39
C ASP A 349 3.86 19.36 8.83
N LYS A 350 2.69 18.72 8.99
CA LYS A 350 2.10 18.44 10.31
C LYS A 350 2.35 17.00 10.75
N PRO A 351 2.73 16.76 12.03
CA PRO A 351 2.87 15.42 12.57
C PRO A 351 1.51 14.79 12.88
N ASP A 352 1.29 13.58 12.37
CA ASP A 352 0.17 12.73 12.73
C ASP A 352 0.52 11.73 13.84
N HIS A 353 1.75 11.21 13.79
CA HIS A 353 2.35 10.36 14.81
C HIS A 353 3.54 11.07 15.50
N PRO A 354 3.76 10.89 16.82
CA PRO A 354 4.78 11.62 17.57
C PRO A 354 6.22 11.49 17.05
N PHE A 355 6.56 10.37 16.41
CA PHE A 355 7.92 10.06 15.97
C PHE A 355 8.10 10.05 14.45
N VAL A 356 7.11 9.56 13.69
CA VAL A 356 7.28 9.24 12.26
C VAL A 356 7.58 10.48 11.42
N HIS A 357 6.94 11.60 11.74
CA HIS A 357 7.21 12.87 11.08
C HIS A 357 8.68 13.31 11.22
N TRP A 358 9.25 13.23 12.43
CA TRP A 358 10.64 13.63 12.67
C TRP A 358 11.65 12.66 12.05
N VAL A 359 11.32 11.38 11.95
CA VAL A 359 12.13 10.41 11.19
C VAL A 359 12.09 10.77 9.70
N SER A 360 10.90 10.98 9.14
CA SER A 360 10.74 11.34 7.72
C SER A 360 11.47 12.63 7.37
N TYR A 361 11.34 13.64 8.22
CA TYR A 361 12.09 14.90 8.12
C TYR A 361 13.60 14.67 8.12
N SER A 362 14.11 13.81 9.00
CA SER A 362 15.55 13.49 9.08
C SER A 362 16.05 12.78 7.82
N TYR A 363 15.34 11.77 7.33
CA TYR A 363 15.74 11.02 6.13
C TYR A 363 15.69 11.89 4.88
N LEU A 364 14.67 12.73 4.74
CA LEU A 364 14.59 13.68 3.64
C LEU A 364 15.73 14.71 3.70
N SER A 365 16.06 15.21 4.89
CA SER A 365 17.14 16.19 5.07
C SER A 365 18.51 15.64 4.67
N GLU A 366 18.78 14.35 4.90
CA GLU A 366 20.03 13.70 4.49
C GLU A 366 20.21 13.64 2.97
N LEU A 367 19.11 13.60 2.23
CA LEU A 367 19.14 13.54 0.76
C LEU A 367 19.41 14.91 0.11
N LEU A 368 19.24 16.01 0.84
CA LEU A 368 19.38 17.35 0.25
C LEU A 368 20.80 17.63 -0.25
N GLU A 369 21.83 17.05 0.39
CA GLU A 369 23.23 17.22 -0.01
C GLU A 369 23.54 16.60 -1.38
N SER A 370 22.76 15.60 -1.82
CA SER A 370 22.95 14.95 -3.13
C SER A 370 22.21 15.67 -4.28
N GLY A 371 21.50 16.76 -4.00
CA GLY A 371 20.70 17.50 -4.98
C GLY A 371 19.21 17.13 -5.01
N VAL A 372 18.77 16.19 -4.16
CA VAL A 372 17.33 15.92 -3.98
C VAL A 372 16.66 17.16 -3.38
N ARG A 373 15.47 17.51 -3.88
CA ARG A 373 14.68 18.63 -3.36
C ARG A 373 13.54 18.14 -2.49
N GLY A 374 13.54 18.55 -1.22
CA GLY A 374 12.53 18.17 -0.24
C GLY A 374 11.46 19.25 -0.03
N TYR A 375 10.21 18.85 0.13
CA TYR A 375 9.08 19.76 0.29
C TYR A 375 8.14 19.33 1.42
N MET A 376 7.73 20.29 2.24
CA MET A 376 6.78 20.11 3.33
C MET A 376 5.41 20.67 2.92
N TYR A 377 4.40 19.81 2.81
CA TYR A 377 3.04 20.20 2.41
C TYR A 377 2.29 20.89 3.54
N GLY A 378 1.92 22.16 3.33
CA GLY A 378 1.34 23.03 4.37
C GLY A 378 -0.18 23.14 4.36
N SER A 379 -0.86 22.78 3.26
CA SER A 379 -2.30 22.99 3.08
C SER A 379 -3.16 21.83 3.61
N GLY A 380 -2.86 21.33 4.82
CA GLY A 380 -3.59 20.22 5.44
C GLY A 380 -2.69 19.05 5.80
N PHE A 381 -3.09 17.84 5.39
CA PHE A 381 -2.30 16.62 5.55
C PHE A 381 -2.22 15.87 4.22
N ILE A 382 -1.01 15.64 3.73
CA ILE A 382 -0.78 14.82 2.54
C ILE A 382 -0.57 13.36 2.93
N HIS A 383 -1.35 12.47 2.34
CA HIS A 383 -1.29 11.04 2.60
C HIS A 383 -1.17 10.23 1.30
N ALA A 384 -0.90 10.88 0.17
CA ALA A 384 -0.57 10.21 -1.09
C ALA A 384 0.63 9.26 -0.95
N LYS A 385 0.59 8.11 -1.62
CA LYS A 385 1.72 7.18 -1.77
C LYS A 385 2.01 6.95 -3.24
N THR A 386 2.75 7.88 -3.81
CA THR A 386 2.90 7.95 -5.26
C THR A 386 4.35 8.15 -5.65
N ILE A 387 4.72 7.57 -6.77
CA ILE A 387 5.92 7.91 -7.53
C ILE A 387 5.55 8.06 -8.99
N VAL A 388 6.02 9.12 -9.63
CA VAL A 388 5.99 9.28 -11.08
C VAL A 388 7.40 9.54 -11.59
N VAL A 389 7.80 8.79 -12.60
CA VAL A 389 9.10 8.91 -13.27
C VAL A 389 8.89 9.37 -14.70
N ASP A 390 9.59 10.43 -15.07
CA ASP A 390 9.59 11.08 -16.39
C ASP A 390 8.22 11.54 -16.90
N GLY A 391 7.18 11.47 -16.06
CA GLY A 391 5.79 11.66 -16.48
C GLY A 391 5.23 10.50 -17.32
N ARG A 392 5.82 9.30 -17.22
CA ARG A 392 5.53 8.15 -18.12
C ARG A 392 5.16 6.88 -17.36
N ILE A 393 5.88 6.56 -16.30
CA ILE A 393 5.59 5.43 -15.43
C ILE A 393 5.21 5.91 -14.03
N THR A 394 4.09 5.40 -13.52
CA THR A 394 3.54 5.84 -12.24
C THR A 394 3.19 4.65 -11.37
N SER A 395 3.47 4.75 -10.07
CA SER A 395 2.94 3.82 -9.07
C SER A 395 2.07 4.56 -8.05
N ILE A 396 0.87 4.05 -7.82
CA ILE A 396 -0.12 4.58 -6.88
C ILE A 396 -0.71 3.42 -6.09
N GLY A 397 -0.82 3.55 -4.77
CA GLY A 397 -1.43 2.50 -3.96
C GLY A 397 -1.41 2.80 -2.48
N SER A 398 -1.26 1.75 -1.68
CA SER A 398 -1.29 1.83 -0.23
C SER A 398 0.08 1.93 0.44
N ALA A 399 1.15 1.51 -0.25
CA ALA A 399 2.49 1.35 0.32
C ALA A 399 3.20 2.69 0.58
N ASN A 400 3.50 2.98 1.85
CA ASN A 400 4.36 4.11 2.18
C ASN A 400 5.84 3.81 1.83
N TRP A 401 6.67 4.85 1.86
CA TRP A 401 8.11 4.74 1.62
C TRP A 401 8.85 4.37 2.91
N ASP A 402 8.43 3.29 3.56
CA ASP A 402 8.99 2.81 4.83
C ASP A 402 9.24 1.30 4.83
N ILE A 403 10.14 0.86 5.73
CA ILE A 403 10.56 -0.54 5.85
C ILE A 403 9.35 -1.44 6.16
N ARG A 404 8.36 -0.94 6.90
CA ARG A 404 7.14 -1.70 7.23
C ARG A 404 6.32 -2.00 5.99
N SER A 405 6.08 -1.02 5.13
CA SER A 405 5.32 -1.19 3.89
C SER A 405 6.01 -2.13 2.92
N PHE A 406 7.35 -2.13 2.90
CA PHE A 406 8.12 -3.03 2.05
C PHE A 406 8.20 -4.48 2.57
N ASP A 407 8.19 -4.71 3.88
CA ASP A 407 8.55 -6.02 4.48
C ASP A 407 7.48 -6.65 5.39
N LEU A 408 6.62 -5.85 6.02
CA LEU A 408 5.77 -6.29 7.12
C LEU A 408 4.27 -6.09 6.87
N ASN A 409 3.87 -5.01 6.21
CA ASN A 409 2.47 -4.77 5.90
C ASN A 409 2.08 -5.50 4.63
N PHE A 410 0.81 -5.89 4.55
CA PHE A 410 0.20 -6.27 3.30
C PHE A 410 -0.20 -5.00 2.58
N GLU A 411 0.45 -4.75 1.44
CA GLU A 411 0.28 -3.57 0.62
C GLU A 411 -0.08 -3.99 -0.81
N THR A 412 -0.69 -3.07 -1.56
CA THR A 412 -0.95 -3.20 -3.00
C THR A 412 -0.85 -1.84 -3.67
N ASN A 413 -0.20 -1.83 -4.83
CA ASN A 413 -0.10 -0.69 -5.73
C ASN A 413 -0.51 -1.09 -7.15
N ALA A 414 -0.99 -0.12 -7.92
CA ALA A 414 -1.03 -0.20 -9.37
C ALA A 414 0.24 0.45 -9.93
N VAL A 415 0.92 -0.23 -10.84
CA VAL A 415 1.97 0.33 -11.70
C VAL A 415 1.37 0.55 -13.08
N LEU A 416 1.41 1.79 -13.56
CA LEU A 416 0.77 2.24 -14.80
C LEU A 416 1.83 2.74 -15.78
N TYR A 417 1.74 2.29 -17.03
CA TYR A 417 2.67 2.63 -18.11
C TYR A 417 1.98 3.55 -19.12
N SER A 418 1.86 4.85 -18.81
CA SER A 418 1.12 5.79 -19.65
C SER A 418 1.62 7.21 -19.48
N GLU A 419 1.97 7.87 -20.59
CA GLU A 419 2.36 9.29 -20.60
C GLU A 419 1.22 10.19 -20.13
N ARG A 420 -0.03 9.83 -20.49
CA ARG A 420 -1.20 10.59 -20.07
C ARG A 420 -1.37 10.56 -18.55
N VAL A 421 -1.39 9.37 -17.96
CA VAL A 421 -1.55 9.22 -16.50
C VAL A 421 -0.33 9.78 -15.75
N GLY A 422 0.88 9.56 -16.28
CA GLY A 422 2.09 10.12 -15.69
C GLY A 422 2.13 11.66 -15.77
N ALA A 423 1.66 12.27 -16.84
CA ALA A 423 1.52 13.72 -16.95
C ALA A 423 0.47 14.27 -15.97
N GLU A 424 -0.68 13.59 -15.81
CA GLU A 424 -1.71 13.94 -14.83
C GLU A 424 -1.15 13.90 -13.38
N GLN A 425 -0.47 12.82 -13.00
CA GLN A 425 0.15 12.71 -11.67
C GLN A 425 1.28 13.73 -11.47
N LYS A 426 2.10 13.99 -12.50
CA LYS A 426 3.14 15.04 -12.45
C LYS A 426 2.52 16.42 -12.28
N ALA A 427 1.44 16.72 -12.98
CA ALA A 427 0.71 17.98 -12.83
C ALA A 427 0.11 18.11 -11.42
N ALA A 428 -0.48 17.05 -10.88
CA ALA A 428 -0.99 17.04 -9.51
C ALA A 428 0.11 17.29 -8.47
N PHE A 429 1.30 16.70 -8.66
CA PHE A 429 2.47 16.97 -7.82
C PHE A 429 2.89 18.44 -7.86
N LEU A 430 2.94 19.03 -9.06
CA LEU A 430 3.33 20.43 -9.24
C LEU A 430 2.30 21.41 -8.70
N ASP A 431 1.00 21.08 -8.76
CA ASP A 431 -0.06 21.85 -8.11
C ASP A 431 0.08 21.80 -6.57
N ASP A 432 0.34 20.61 -6.01
CA ASP A 432 0.64 20.45 -4.58
C ASP A 432 1.89 21.26 -4.16
N LEU A 433 2.88 21.36 -5.04
CA LEU A 433 4.12 22.11 -4.79
C LEU A 433 3.87 23.59 -4.49
N GLY A 434 2.86 24.20 -5.11
CA GLY A 434 2.45 25.59 -4.85
C GLY A 434 1.97 25.83 -3.42
N ARG A 435 1.69 24.77 -2.67
CA ARG A 435 1.24 24.77 -1.26
C ARG A 435 2.30 24.24 -0.29
N CYS A 436 3.53 24.07 -0.77
CA CYS A 436 4.63 23.54 0.00
C CYS A 436 5.64 24.60 0.42
N ARG A 437 6.34 24.32 1.53
CA ARG A 437 7.60 24.98 1.87
C ARG A 437 8.75 24.06 1.45
N GLU A 438 9.69 24.56 0.66
CA GLU A 438 10.92 23.84 0.35
C GLU A 438 11.79 23.72 1.60
N LEU A 439 12.35 22.53 1.81
CA LEU A 439 13.27 22.24 2.89
C LEU A 439 14.71 22.48 2.41
N THR A 440 15.41 23.38 3.08
CA THR A 440 16.82 23.68 2.74
C THR A 440 17.79 23.03 3.73
N LEU A 441 19.04 22.84 3.30
CA LEU A 441 20.12 22.41 4.20
C LEU A 441 20.30 23.39 5.36
N ALA A 442 20.18 24.69 5.10
CA ALA A 442 20.28 25.72 6.12
C ALA A 442 19.15 25.60 7.17
N ASP A 443 17.92 25.27 6.77
CA ASP A 443 16.82 25.00 7.72
C ASP A 443 17.15 23.82 8.62
N TYR A 444 17.72 22.76 8.03
CA TYR A 444 18.10 21.58 8.78
C TYR A 444 19.22 21.92 9.76
N GLU A 445 20.33 22.51 9.33
CA GLU A 445 21.47 22.84 10.20
C GLU A 445 21.10 23.78 11.36
N ASN A 446 20.28 24.80 11.07
CA ASN A 446 19.84 25.80 12.04
C ASN A 446 18.62 25.37 12.87
N ARG A 447 18.19 24.10 12.79
CA ARG A 447 17.07 23.57 13.56
C ARG A 447 17.30 23.72 15.08
N THR A 448 16.22 24.02 15.80
CA THR A 448 16.25 24.23 17.26
C THR A 448 16.77 22.99 18.01
N LEU A 449 17.32 23.19 19.21
CA LEU A 449 17.76 22.08 20.08
C LEU A 449 16.64 21.09 20.39
N ILE A 450 15.40 21.57 20.51
CA ILE A 450 14.21 20.73 20.71
C ILE A 450 13.99 19.83 19.48
N THR A 451 14.07 20.40 18.28
CA THR A 451 13.96 19.63 17.03
C THR A 451 15.09 18.61 16.91
N ARG A 452 16.34 18.97 17.26
CA ARG A 452 17.47 18.03 17.28
C ARG A 452 17.21 16.85 18.21
N GLY A 453 16.72 17.12 19.43
CA GLY A 453 16.35 16.07 20.40
C GLY A 453 15.22 15.16 19.89
N ARG A 454 14.18 15.73 19.28
CA ARG A 454 13.07 14.97 18.67
C ARG A 454 13.55 14.06 17.55
N VAL A 455 14.39 14.57 16.63
CA VAL A 455 14.99 13.78 15.56
C VAL A 455 15.82 12.64 16.13
N PHE A 456 16.72 12.93 17.07
CA PHE A 456 17.59 11.92 17.68
C PHE A 456 16.78 10.79 18.34
N ILE A 457 15.80 11.13 19.18
CA ILE A 457 14.93 10.14 19.85
C ILE A 457 14.13 9.35 18.80
N SER A 458 13.55 10.03 17.82
CA SER A 458 12.72 9.37 16.81
C SER A 458 13.53 8.39 15.96
N ARG A 459 14.79 8.71 15.65
CA ARG A 459 15.67 7.83 14.86
C ARG A 459 15.97 6.50 15.53
N LEU A 460 15.95 6.42 16.86
CA LEU A 460 16.10 5.16 17.59
C LEU A 460 14.98 4.16 17.25
N PHE A 461 13.84 4.64 16.77
CA PHE A 461 12.69 3.83 16.40
C PHE A 461 12.61 3.55 14.88
N SER A 462 13.51 4.07 14.04
CA SER A 462 13.42 3.91 12.57
C SER A 462 13.34 2.45 12.11
N ALA A 463 13.97 1.52 12.84
CA ALA A 463 13.98 0.11 12.47
C ALA A 463 12.67 -0.64 12.76
N ILE A 464 11.74 -0.02 13.51
CA ILE A 464 10.41 -0.58 13.83
C ILE A 464 9.26 0.19 13.18
N LEU A 465 9.57 1.36 12.62
CA LEU A 465 8.67 2.29 11.94
C LEU A 465 8.52 2.00 10.45
#